data_AF-A0A536A2P1-F1
#
_entry.id   AF-A0A536A2P1-F1
#
_cell.length_a   1.000
_cell.length_b   1.000
_cell.length_c   1.000
_cell.angle_alpha   90.00
_cell.angle_beta   90.00
_cell.angle_gamma   90.00
#
_symmetry.space_group_name_H-M   'P 1'
#
loop_
_entity.id
_entity.type
_entity.pdbx_description
1 polymer ?
#
loop_
_entity_poly.entity_id
_entity_poly.type
_entity_poly.pdbx_seq_one_letter_code
_entity_poly.pdbx_strand_id
1 'polypeptide(L)' 'MQVLRLLSNQMADAVERVSPSLVLVNGRQRQPGSGVVYATDLILTADHVLEREEDLTIQT' A
#
# COMPACT_ATOMS: atom_id res chain seq x y z
N MET A 1 19.24 18.71 -17.38
CA MET A 1 19.62 17.68 -16.38
C MET A 1 19.32 18.04 -14.92
N GLN A 2 19.10 19.32 -14.54
CA GLN A 2 18.77 19.68 -13.14
C GLN A 2 17.29 19.45 -12.80
N VAL A 3 16.38 19.83 -13.70
CA VAL A 3 14.92 19.65 -13.53
C VAL A 3 14.55 18.18 -13.30
N LEU A 4 15.11 17.26 -14.10
CA LEU A 4 14.85 15.83 -13.95
C LEU A 4 15.34 15.26 -12.61
N ARG A 5 16.48 15.74 -12.11
CA ARG A 5 16.99 15.34 -10.79
C ARG A 5 16.09 15.85 -9.66
N LEU A 6 15.63 17.10 -9.75
CA LEU A 6 14.69 17.65 -8.78
C LEU A 6 13.39 16.84 -8.75
N LEU A 7 12.80 16.56 -9.91
CA LEU A 7 11.60 15.74 -10.01
C LEU A 7 11.81 14.34 -9.43
N SER A 8 12.93 13.70 -9.76
CA SER A 8 13.27 12.37 -9.22
C SER A 8 13.34 12.37 -7.69
N ASN A 9 13.99 13.38 -7.10
CA ASN A 9 14.09 13.49 -5.65
C ASN A 9 12.72 13.75 -5.00
N GLN A 10 11.91 14.63 -5.58
CA GLN A 10 10.57 14.91 -5.06
C GLN A 10 9.65 13.69 -5.10
N MET A 11 9.78 12.83 -6.11
CA MET A 11 9.06 11.55 -6.14
C MET A 11 9.55 10.60 -5.04
N ALA A 12 10.87 10.53 -4.79
CA ALA A 12 11.42 9.73 -3.69
C ALA A 12 10.93 10.23 -2.32
N ASP A 13 10.95 11.55 -2.09
CA ASP A 13 10.46 12.16 -0.85
C ASP A 13 8.97 11.86 -0.63
N ALA A 14 8.17 11.88 -1.70
CA ALA A 14 6.75 11.52 -1.63
C ALA A 14 6.56 10.05 -1.24
N VAL A 15 7.33 9.13 -1.84
CA VAL A 15 7.29 7.70 -1.52
C VAL A 15 7.71 7.45 -0.08
N GLU A 16 8.80 8.07 0.38
CA GLU A 16 9.28 7.94 1.77
C GLU A 16 8.20 8.38 2.77
N ARG A 17 7.53 9.49 2.49
CA ARG A 17 6.46 10.01 3.35
C ARG A 17 5.24 9.09 3.43
N VAL A 18 4.86 8.43 2.34
CA VAL A 18 3.65 7.58 2.30
C VAL A 18 3.92 6.12 2.66
N SER A 19 5.17 5.66 2.60
CA SER A 19 5.55 4.25 2.84
C SER A 19 4.98 3.66 4.14
N PRO A 20 4.96 4.37 5.30
CA PRO A 20 4.40 3.83 6.54
C PRO A 20 2.89 3.58 6.51
N SER A 21 2.17 4.14 5.52
CA SER A 21 0.73 3.93 5.35
C SER A 21 0.39 2.76 4.43
N LEU A 22 1.38 2.19 3.73
CA LEU A 22 1.17 1.07 2.80
C LEU A 22 1.32 -0.26 3.54
N VAL A 23 0.44 -1.20 3.23
CA VAL A 23 0.46 -2.55 3.80
C VAL A 23 0.24 -3.61 2.72
N LEU A 24 0.67 -4.84 2.99
CA LEU A 24 0.28 -6.01 2.22
C LEU A 24 -1.00 -6.59 2.82
N VAL A 25 -1.98 -6.87 1.95
CA VAL A 25 -3.27 -7.46 2.30
C VAL A 25 -3.33 -8.88 1.77
N ASN A 26 -3.39 -9.86 2.67
CA ASN A 26 -3.49 -11.28 2.32
C ASN A 26 -4.96 -11.71 2.25
N GLY A 27 -5.68 -11.28 1.21
CA GLY A 27 -7.10 -11.62 0.98
C GLY A 27 -7.38 -12.68 -0.10
N ARG A 28 -6.35 -13.14 -0.80
CA ARG A 28 -6.46 -14.14 -1.90
C ARG A 28 -5.35 -15.19 -1.83
N GLN A 29 -5.47 -16.28 -2.61
CA GLN A 29 -4.61 -17.46 -2.44
C GLN A 29 -3.18 -17.28 -2.97
N ARG A 30 -3.00 -16.56 -4.08
CA ARG A 30 -1.71 -16.50 -4.79
C ARG A 30 -0.76 -15.45 -4.23
N GLN A 31 -1.15 -14.19 -4.35
CA GLN A 31 -0.27 -13.05 -4.07
C GLN A 31 -1.02 -12.05 -3.21
N PRO A 32 -0.40 -11.45 -2.19
CA PRO A 32 -1.02 -10.33 -1.50
C PRO A 32 -1.36 -9.20 -2.48
N GLY A 33 -2.39 -8.43 -2.15
CA GLY A 33 -2.60 -7.11 -2.74
C GLY A 33 -1.97 -6.03 -1.86
N SER A 34 -2.08 -4.78 -2.29
CA SER A 34 -1.75 -3.62 -1.47
C SER A 34 -2.98 -3.09 -0.75
N GLY A 35 -2.75 -2.43 0.37
CA GLY A 35 -3.73 -1.62 1.07
C GLY A 35 -3.10 -0.35 1.63
N VAL A 36 -3.95 0.56 2.08
CA VAL A 36 -3.55 1.80 2.76
C VAL A 36 -4.25 1.88 4.11
N VAL A 37 -3.51 2.26 5.16
CA VAL A 37 -4.08 2.63 6.45
C VAL A 37 -4.93 3.89 6.26
N TYR A 38 -6.26 3.75 6.33
CA TYR A 38 -7.19 4.85 6.09
C TYR A 38 -7.57 5.54 7.41
N ALA A 39 -7.80 4.76 8.46
CA ALA A 39 -8.06 5.23 9.82
C ALA A 39 -7.57 4.18 10.84
N THR A 40 -7.69 4.50 12.13
CA THR A 40 -7.46 3.53 13.22
C THR A 40 -8.30 2.28 12.96
N ASP A 41 -7.63 1.13 12.96
CA ASP A 41 -8.24 -0.19 12.72
C ASP A 41 -8.97 -0.33 11.37
N LEU A 42 -8.65 0.50 10.37
CA LEU A 42 -9.29 0.48 9.05
C LEU A 42 -8.28 0.53 7.90
N ILE A 43 -8.22 -0.54 7.11
CA ILE A 43 -7.43 -0.65 5.87
C ILE A 43 -8.34 -0.52 4.66
N LEU A 44 -7.96 0.32 3.70
CA LEU A 44 -8.58 0.41 2.38
C LEU A 44 -7.79 -0.42 1.38
N THR A 45 -8.46 -1.30 0.63
CA THR A 45 -7.88 -2.09 -0.46
C THR A 45 -8.84 -2.18 -1.64
N ALA A 46 -8.38 -2.70 -2.78
CA ALA A 46 -9.24 -2.95 -3.92
C ALA A 46 -10.09 -4.20 -3.67
N ASP A 47 -11.35 -4.17 -4.12
CA ASP A 47 -12.32 -5.27 -3.95
C ASP A 47 -11.75 -6.63 -4.39
N HIS A 48 -11.13 -6.70 -5.57
CA HIS A 48 -10.54 -7.93 -6.12
C HIS A 48 -9.30 -8.46 -5.36
N VAL A 49 -8.82 -7.76 -4.32
CA VAL A 49 -7.78 -8.27 -3.41
C VAL A 49 -8.38 -9.24 -2.39
N LEU A 50 -9.68 -9.15 -2.14
CA LEU A 50 -10.43 -9.97 -1.18
C LEU A 50 -11.26 -11.01 -1.93
N GLU A 51 -10.74 -12.25 -2.02
CA GLU A 51 -11.47 -13.40 -2.58
C GLU A 51 -12.17 -14.23 -1.50
N ARG A 52 -12.03 -13.83 -0.23
CA ARG A 52 -12.62 -14.45 0.96
C ARG A 52 -12.99 -13.38 2.00
N GLU A 53 -13.86 -13.73 2.94
CA GLU A 53 -14.34 -12.81 3.98
C GLU A 53 -13.71 -13.06 5.36
N GLU A 54 -13.03 -14.20 5.54
CA GLU A 54 -12.41 -14.62 6.80
C GLU A 54 -10.91 -14.88 6.64
N ASP A 55 -10.19 -15.04 7.76
CA ASP A 55 -8.74 -15.29 7.81
C ASP A 55 -7.90 -14.27 7.00
N LEU A 56 -8.36 -13.02 6.96
CA LEU A 56 -7.65 -11.91 6.36
C LEU A 56 -6.49 -11.49 7.28
N THR A 57 -5.28 -11.37 6.72
CA THR A 57 -4.11 -10.92 7.46
C THR A 57 -3.43 -9.74 6.77
N ILE A 58 -2.80 -8.89 7.59
CA ILE A 58 -2.07 -7.70 7.14
C ILE A 58 -0.58 -7.90 7.46
N GLN A 59 0.30 -7.53 6.54
CA GLN A 59 1.74 -7.40 6.80
C GLN A 59 2.15 -5.94 6.56
N THR A 60 2.89 -5.38 7.52
CA THR A 60 3.42 -4.01 7.53
C THR A 60 4.89 -4.00 7.22
#